data_AF-A0A2K9EAJ7-F1
#
_entry.id   AF-A0A2K9EAJ7-F1
#
_cell.length_a   1.000
_cell.length_b   1.000
_cell.length_c   1.000
_cell.angle_alpha   90.00
_cell.angle_beta   90.00
_cell.angle_gamma   90.00
#
_symmetry.space_group_name_H-M   'P 1'
#
loop_
_entity.id
_entity.type
_entity.pdbx_description
1 polymer ?
#
loop_
_entity_poly.entity_id
_entity_poly.type
_entity_poly.pdbx_seq_one_letter_code
_entity_poly.pdbx_strand_id
1 'polypeptide(L)'
;MINLLRKEMKLSASVLSYLFIAFGLMFFLPGYPILCGVFFVTLGIFYSFQNSRETNDIIYSILLPIAKKDVVKAKFLFSCFIELCSFALMVAVTILRMTILSESSLYRNNALMNATPFALGMALVIFGLFNFIFIGGFFKTAYKFGKPFIIYIIAAFLTIGIGETLHHFPGLMMLNAFGFEHIILQLGLLGIGVLCYVLMTLLSYRNACERFEKIDL
;
A
#
# COMPACT_ATOMS: atom_id res chain seq x y z
N MET A 1 -22.13 -6.88 -5.72
CA MET A 1 -20.77 -6.54 -5.21
C MET A 1 -20.06 -7.72 -4.54
N ILE A 2 -20.64 -8.36 -3.51
CA ILE A 2 -19.97 -9.42 -2.74
C ILE A 2 -19.48 -10.60 -3.60
N ASN A 3 -20.25 -10.96 -4.62
CA ASN A 3 -19.88 -12.03 -5.56
C ASN A 3 -18.63 -11.69 -6.38
N LEU A 4 -18.50 -10.42 -6.81
CA LEU A 4 -17.32 -9.97 -7.55
C LEU A 4 -16.09 -9.90 -6.65
N LEU A 5 -16.23 -9.38 -5.43
CA LEU A 5 -15.11 -9.38 -4.48
C LEU A 5 -14.67 -10.81 -4.14
N ARG A 6 -15.61 -11.74 -3.95
CA ARG A 6 -15.30 -13.17 -3.76
C ARG A 6 -14.55 -13.74 -4.95
N LYS A 7 -14.95 -13.41 -6.17
CA LYS A 7 -14.27 -13.82 -7.40
C LYS A 7 -12.85 -13.26 -7.45
N GLU A 8 -12.66 -11.98 -7.14
CA GLU A 8 -11.33 -11.38 -7.03
C GLU A 8 -10.46 -12.13 -6.03
N MET A 9 -10.97 -12.36 -4.82
CA MET A 9 -10.22 -13.03 -3.76
C MET A 9 -9.91 -14.50 -4.05
N LYS A 10 -10.84 -15.25 -4.65
CA LYS A 10 -10.69 -16.71 -4.78
C LYS A 10 -10.17 -17.19 -6.12
N LEU A 11 -10.48 -16.48 -7.21
CA LEU A 11 -10.24 -16.95 -8.57
C LEU A 11 -9.22 -16.10 -9.31
N SER A 12 -9.19 -14.78 -9.06
CA SER A 12 -8.32 -13.86 -9.79
C SER A 12 -7.00 -13.59 -9.07
N ALA A 13 -7.05 -13.52 -7.73
CA ALA A 13 -5.89 -13.21 -6.91
C ALA A 13 -4.80 -14.27 -7.02
N SER A 14 -3.57 -13.80 -7.19
CA SER A 14 -2.38 -14.61 -6.99
C SER A 14 -2.21 -14.93 -5.50
N VAL A 15 -1.80 -16.16 -5.20
CA VAL A 15 -1.44 -16.60 -3.83
C VAL A 15 -0.38 -15.67 -3.22
N LEU A 16 0.49 -15.09 -4.05
CA LEU A 16 1.51 -14.13 -3.61
C LEU A 16 0.92 -12.91 -2.91
N SER A 17 -0.25 -12.42 -3.32
CA SER A 17 -0.89 -11.26 -2.65
C SER A 17 -1.21 -11.56 -1.19
N TYR A 18 -1.58 -12.80 -0.87
CA TYR A 18 -1.87 -13.20 0.51
C TYR A 18 -0.60 -13.45 1.31
N LEU A 19 0.38 -14.15 0.71
CA LEU A 19 1.67 -14.39 1.37
C LEU A 19 2.37 -13.07 1.70
N PHE A 20 2.25 -12.08 0.82
CA PHE A 20 2.96 -10.82 0.96
C PHE A 20 2.33 -9.89 2.00
N ILE A 21 1.12 -10.18 2.51
CA ILE A 21 0.57 -9.51 3.70
C ILE A 21 1.55 -9.63 4.87
N ALA A 22 2.22 -10.78 5.01
CA ALA A 22 3.19 -11.04 6.06
C ALA A 22 4.41 -10.11 6.01
N PHE A 23 4.72 -9.45 4.88
CA PHE A 23 5.77 -8.44 4.83
C PHE A 23 5.44 -7.18 5.66
N GLY A 24 4.20 -7.02 6.13
CA GLY A 24 3.90 -6.07 7.20
C GLY A 24 4.69 -6.31 8.49
N LEU A 25 5.13 -7.56 8.74
CA LEU A 25 5.99 -7.92 9.86
C LEU A 25 7.44 -7.44 9.70
N MET A 26 7.84 -6.93 8.52
CA MET A 26 9.18 -6.35 8.34
C MET A 26 9.42 -5.13 9.24
N PHE A 27 8.36 -4.55 9.80
CA PHE A 27 8.47 -3.54 10.84
C PHE A 27 9.18 -4.06 12.11
N PHE A 28 9.38 -5.37 12.28
CA PHE A 28 10.23 -5.94 13.34
C PHE A 28 11.73 -5.90 13.03
N LEU A 29 12.13 -5.76 11.76
CA LEU A 29 13.53 -5.87 11.36
C LEU A 29 14.31 -4.62 11.79
N PRO A 30 15.25 -4.72 12.75
CA PRO A 30 16.13 -3.62 13.08
C PRO A 30 17.16 -3.40 11.96
N GLY A 31 17.55 -2.15 11.70
CA GLY A 31 18.58 -1.80 10.72
C GLY A 31 18.20 -2.05 9.26
N TYR A 32 16.91 -2.25 8.97
CA TYR A 32 16.39 -2.40 7.61
C TYR A 32 15.36 -1.31 7.29
N PRO A 33 15.28 -0.79 6.05
CA PRO A 33 14.25 0.17 5.67
C PRO A 33 12.86 -0.46 5.76
N ILE A 34 12.15 -0.22 6.86
CA ILE A 34 10.89 -0.92 7.17
C ILE A 34 9.79 -0.64 6.14
N LEU A 35 9.85 0.52 5.46
CA LEU A 35 8.91 0.88 4.39
C LEU A 35 9.07 0.03 3.11
N CYS A 36 10.21 -0.65 2.92
CA CYS A 36 10.33 -1.64 1.84
C CYS A 36 9.35 -2.80 2.03
N GLY A 37 8.92 -3.10 3.27
CA GLY A 37 7.83 -4.05 3.53
C GLY A 37 6.53 -3.65 2.85
N VAL A 38 6.21 -2.35 2.85
CA VAL A 38 5.04 -1.77 2.17
C VAL A 38 5.15 -1.97 0.65
N PHE A 39 6.34 -1.72 0.09
CA PHE A 39 6.61 -1.98 -1.32
C PHE A 39 6.39 -3.47 -1.66
N PHE A 40 6.89 -4.40 -0.84
CA PHE A 40 6.65 -5.82 -1.08
C PHE A 40 5.17 -6.16 -1.04
N VAL A 41 4.38 -5.66 -0.08
CA VAL A 41 2.92 -5.87 -0.07
C VAL A 41 2.30 -5.45 -1.42
N THR A 42 2.66 -4.27 -1.93
CA THR A 42 2.16 -3.79 -3.23
C THR A 42 2.66 -4.60 -4.42
N LEU A 43 3.87 -5.15 -4.37
CA LEU A 43 4.38 -6.10 -5.36
C LEU A 43 3.54 -7.39 -5.36
N GLY A 44 3.09 -7.83 -4.18
CA GLY A 44 2.18 -8.96 -4.03
C GLY A 44 0.86 -8.72 -4.75
N ILE A 45 0.27 -7.53 -4.58
CA ILE A 45 -0.95 -7.12 -5.27
C ILE A 45 -0.73 -7.01 -6.78
N PHE A 46 0.40 -6.44 -7.20
CA PHE A 46 0.79 -6.36 -8.62
C PHE A 46 0.74 -7.72 -9.31
N TYR A 47 1.22 -8.79 -8.67
CA TYR A 47 1.15 -10.14 -9.23
C TYR A 47 -0.28 -10.64 -9.44
N SER A 48 -1.26 -10.19 -8.65
CA SER A 48 -2.68 -10.47 -8.92
C SER A 48 -3.18 -9.77 -10.18
N PHE A 49 -2.75 -8.54 -10.43
CA PHE A 49 -3.08 -7.83 -11.68
C PHE A 49 -2.40 -8.46 -12.89
N GLN A 50 -1.15 -8.91 -12.74
CA GLN A 50 -0.47 -9.67 -13.78
C GLN A 50 -1.21 -10.99 -14.07
N ASN A 51 -1.56 -11.77 -13.05
CA ASN A 51 -2.33 -13.00 -13.21
C ASN A 51 -3.68 -12.76 -13.88
N SER A 52 -4.37 -11.67 -13.49
CA SER A 52 -5.63 -11.24 -14.12
C SER A 52 -5.46 -10.98 -15.61
N ARG A 53 -4.34 -10.39 -16.03
CA ARG A 53 -4.03 -10.15 -17.44
C ARG A 53 -3.73 -11.45 -18.18
N GLU A 54 -2.90 -12.34 -17.61
CA GLU A 54 -2.55 -13.61 -18.27
C GLU A 54 -3.77 -14.53 -18.46
N THR A 55 -4.74 -14.45 -17.54
CA THR A 55 -5.98 -15.25 -17.58
C THR A 55 -7.13 -14.56 -18.31
N ASN A 56 -6.91 -13.36 -18.88
CA ASN A 56 -7.95 -12.56 -19.52
C ASN A 56 -9.18 -12.30 -18.64
N ASP A 57 -8.96 -12.14 -17.34
CA ASP A 57 -10.00 -11.98 -16.32
C ASP A 57 -10.90 -10.75 -16.56
N ILE A 58 -10.31 -9.67 -17.10
CA ILE A 58 -11.06 -8.45 -17.44
C ILE A 58 -12.01 -8.69 -18.61
N ILE A 59 -11.56 -9.40 -19.66
CA ILE A 59 -12.40 -9.74 -20.83
C ILE A 59 -13.57 -10.61 -20.37
N TYR A 60 -13.28 -11.66 -19.58
CA TYR A 60 -14.32 -12.51 -19.00
C TYR A 60 -15.34 -11.69 -18.20
N SER A 61 -14.88 -10.75 -17.37
CA SER A 61 -15.75 -9.94 -16.52
C SER A 61 -16.67 -9.00 -17.30
N ILE A 62 -16.26 -8.53 -18.49
CA ILE A 62 -17.07 -7.64 -19.34
C ILE A 62 -18.16 -8.39 -20.09
N LEU A 63 -17.94 -9.68 -20.40
CA LEU A 63 -18.95 -10.53 -21.03
C LEU A 63 -20.10 -10.89 -20.08
N LEU A 64 -19.89 -10.73 -18.77
CA LEU A 64 -20.95 -10.92 -17.78
C LEU A 64 -21.92 -9.73 -17.79
N PRO A 65 -23.20 -9.93 -17.44
CA PRO A 65 -24.20 -8.86 -17.34
C PRO A 65 -23.97 -8.01 -16.07
N ILE A 66 -22.81 -7.37 -15.97
CA ILE A 66 -22.37 -6.53 -14.85
C ILE A 66 -21.87 -5.18 -15.36
N ALA A 67 -21.95 -4.15 -14.53
CA ALA A 67 -21.46 -2.84 -14.92
C ALA A 67 -19.92 -2.81 -14.92
N LYS A 68 -19.31 -2.18 -15.94
CA LYS A 68 -17.84 -1.99 -16.04
C LYS A 68 -17.25 -1.37 -14.77
N LYS A 69 -17.94 -0.38 -14.18
CA LYS A 69 -17.56 0.26 -12.91
C LYS A 69 -17.46 -0.71 -11.72
N ASP A 70 -18.24 -1.79 -11.71
CA ASP A 70 -18.21 -2.77 -10.63
C ASP A 70 -16.98 -3.68 -10.70
N VAL A 71 -16.43 -3.90 -11.91
CA VAL A 71 -15.14 -4.59 -12.12
C VAL A 71 -14.01 -3.75 -11.54
N VAL A 72 -13.98 -2.45 -11.86
CA VAL A 72 -13.02 -1.49 -11.30
C VAL A 72 -13.12 -1.48 -9.78
N LYS A 73 -14.34 -1.34 -9.25
CA LYS A 73 -14.60 -1.33 -7.82
C LYS A 73 -14.12 -2.61 -7.12
N ALA A 74 -14.32 -3.77 -7.73
CA ALA A 74 -13.87 -5.04 -7.17
C ALA A 74 -12.33 -5.09 -7.04
N LYS A 75 -11.59 -4.65 -8.06
CA LYS A 75 -10.12 -4.60 -8.02
C LYS A 75 -9.60 -3.61 -6.96
N PHE A 76 -10.21 -2.43 -6.86
CA PHE A 76 -9.86 -1.47 -5.80
C PHE A 76 -10.16 -2.01 -4.39
N LEU A 77 -11.34 -2.60 -4.19
CA LEU A 77 -11.70 -3.18 -2.89
C LEU A 77 -10.77 -4.35 -2.50
N PHE A 78 -10.39 -5.19 -3.46
CA PHE A 78 -9.41 -6.25 -3.25
C PHE A 78 -8.05 -5.67 -2.83
N SER A 79 -7.51 -4.70 -3.57
CA SER A 79 -6.23 -4.08 -3.22
C SER A 79 -6.27 -3.42 -1.85
N CYS A 80 -7.32 -2.61 -1.57
CA CYS A 80 -7.48 -1.97 -0.27
C CYS A 80 -7.61 -3.00 0.86
N PHE A 81 -8.25 -4.14 0.63
CA PHE A 81 -8.35 -5.21 1.62
C PHE A 81 -6.95 -5.77 1.96
N ILE A 82 -6.12 -6.10 0.97
CA ILE A 82 -4.76 -6.60 1.18
C ILE A 82 -3.89 -5.54 1.89
N GLU A 83 -3.97 -4.29 1.44
CA GLU A 83 -3.25 -3.15 2.04
C GLU A 83 -3.63 -2.97 3.51
N LEU A 84 -4.93 -2.96 3.83
CA LEU A 84 -5.42 -2.78 5.21
C LEU A 84 -5.09 -3.98 6.10
N CYS A 85 -5.12 -5.21 5.58
CA CYS A 85 -4.67 -6.38 6.32
C CYS A 85 -3.18 -6.27 6.69
N SER A 86 -2.33 -5.86 5.74
CA SER A 86 -0.91 -5.69 6.03
C SER A 86 -0.65 -4.48 6.94
N PHE A 87 -1.39 -3.38 6.74
CA PHE A 87 -1.33 -2.22 7.61
C PHE A 87 -1.72 -2.56 9.05
N ALA A 88 -2.75 -3.39 9.26
CA ALA A 88 -3.11 -3.87 10.60
C ALA A 88 -1.97 -4.65 11.27
N LEU A 89 -1.23 -5.46 10.51
CA LEU A 89 -0.02 -6.11 11.02
C LEU A 89 1.05 -5.07 11.36
N MET A 90 1.33 -4.11 10.48
CA MET A 90 2.32 -3.04 10.73
C MET A 90 1.96 -2.24 12.00
N VAL A 91 0.68 -1.92 12.21
CA VAL A 91 0.18 -1.25 13.42
C VAL A 91 0.42 -2.10 14.65
N ALA A 92 0.06 -3.39 14.61
CA ALA A 92 0.30 -4.31 15.72
C ALA A 92 1.79 -4.39 16.09
N VAL A 93 2.66 -4.53 15.09
CA VAL A 93 4.12 -4.53 15.29
C VAL A 93 4.63 -3.21 15.85
N THR A 94 4.13 -2.09 15.35
CA THR A 94 4.49 -0.75 15.83
C THR A 94 4.12 -0.59 17.31
N ILE A 95 2.90 -0.99 17.70
CA ILE A 95 2.46 -0.95 19.10
C ILE A 95 3.35 -1.85 19.97
N LEU A 96 3.63 -3.08 19.54
CA LEU A 96 4.51 -4.00 20.27
C LEU A 96 5.92 -3.41 20.46
N ARG A 97 6.47 -2.77 19.41
CA ARG A 97 7.78 -2.13 19.45
C ARG A 97 7.83 -0.92 20.40
N MET A 98 6.76 -0.13 20.44
CA MET A 98 6.68 1.07 21.28
C MET A 98 6.33 0.77 22.74
N THR A 99 5.82 -0.43 23.05
CA THR A 99 5.37 -0.81 24.41
C THR A 99 6.24 -1.88 25.03
N ILE A 100 6.16 -3.12 24.55
CA ILE A 100 6.83 -4.28 25.16
C ILE A 100 8.33 -4.28 24.87
N LEU A 101 8.70 -3.89 23.64
CA LEU A 101 10.10 -3.93 23.19
C LEU A 101 10.77 -2.55 23.29
N SER A 102 10.21 -1.64 24.09
CA SER A 102 10.71 -0.26 24.21
C SER A 102 12.12 -0.21 24.79
N GLU A 103 12.41 -1.10 25.74
CA GLU A 103 13.70 -1.15 26.45
C GLU A 103 14.78 -1.94 25.70
N SER A 104 14.46 -2.51 24.54
CA SER A 104 15.43 -3.26 23.75
C SER A 104 16.46 -2.33 23.09
N SER A 105 17.74 -2.54 23.43
CA SER A 105 18.86 -1.78 22.88
C SER A 105 18.97 -1.89 21.35
N LEU A 106 18.49 -2.99 20.77
CA LEU A 106 18.46 -3.23 19.32
C LEU A 106 17.55 -2.24 18.58
N TYR A 107 16.42 -1.86 19.19
CA TYR A 107 15.47 -0.93 18.58
C TYR A 107 15.75 0.53 18.93
N ARG A 108 16.41 0.77 20.07
CA ARG A 108 16.75 2.13 20.52
C ARG A 108 17.89 2.75 19.70
N ASN A 109 18.88 1.94 19.33
CA ASN A 109 20.04 2.38 18.53
C ASN A 109 19.88 2.10 17.03
N ASN A 110 18.64 2.06 16.54
CA ASN A 110 18.37 1.76 15.15
C ASN A 110 18.86 2.91 14.25
N ALA A 111 19.73 2.60 13.29
CA ALA A 111 20.31 3.59 12.39
C ALA A 111 19.32 4.09 11.33
N LEU A 112 18.29 3.29 11.02
CA LEU A 112 17.25 3.60 10.05
C LEU A 112 15.94 3.96 10.76
N MET A 113 14.92 4.30 9.97
CA MET A 113 13.61 4.68 10.50
C MET A 113 13.02 3.58 11.41
N ASN A 114 12.54 3.99 12.58
CA ASN A 114 11.87 3.16 13.54
C ASN A 114 10.40 2.96 13.18
N ALA A 115 9.82 1.89 13.72
CA ALA A 115 8.38 1.70 13.68
C ALA A 115 7.72 2.71 14.62
N THR A 116 7.23 3.80 14.03
CA THR A 116 6.49 4.89 14.70
C THR A 116 5.19 5.18 13.96
N PRO A 117 4.25 5.94 14.53
CA PRO A 117 3.07 6.42 13.80
C PRO A 117 3.43 7.23 12.54
N PHE A 118 4.58 7.91 12.52
CA PHE A 118 5.07 8.56 11.31
C PHE A 118 5.40 7.54 10.20
N ALA A 119 6.09 6.45 10.53
CA ALA A 119 6.36 5.36 9.58
C ALA A 119 5.06 4.73 9.04
N LEU A 120 4.05 4.55 9.89
CA LEU A 120 2.72 4.10 9.48
C LEU A 120 2.04 5.09 8.52
N GLY A 121 2.17 6.40 8.76
CA GLY A 121 1.68 7.44 7.86
C GLY A 121 2.36 7.36 6.49
N MET A 122 3.67 7.19 6.45
CA MET A 122 4.44 6.99 5.22
C MET A 122 4.05 5.71 4.48
N ALA A 123 3.76 4.62 5.20
CA ALA A 123 3.24 3.39 4.61
C ALA A 123 1.90 3.61 3.88
N LEU A 124 0.99 4.37 4.49
CA LEU A 124 -0.29 4.74 3.87
C LEU A 124 -0.12 5.62 2.64
N VAL A 125 0.86 6.53 2.64
CA VAL A 125 1.19 7.33 1.44
C VAL A 125 1.68 6.43 0.30
N ILE A 126 2.53 5.44 0.58
CA ILE A 126 3.01 4.47 -0.42
C ILE A 126 1.85 3.63 -0.98
N PHE A 127 0.96 3.13 -0.14
CA PHE A 127 -0.28 2.46 -0.61
C PHE A 127 -1.16 3.39 -1.45
N GLY A 128 -1.31 4.65 -1.04
CA GLY A 128 -2.05 5.66 -1.79
C GLY A 128 -1.45 5.92 -3.18
N LEU A 129 -0.11 6.00 -3.27
CA LEU A 129 0.63 6.10 -4.53
C LEU A 129 0.42 4.87 -5.40
N PHE A 130 0.39 3.67 -4.83
CA PHE A 130 0.09 2.45 -5.57
C PHE A 130 -1.32 2.49 -6.17
N ASN A 131 -2.32 2.81 -5.36
CA ASN A 131 -3.70 2.94 -5.81
C ASN A 131 -3.85 4.00 -6.90
N PHE A 132 -3.17 5.14 -6.77
CA PHE A 132 -3.25 6.25 -7.73
C PHE A 132 -2.48 6.01 -9.02
N ILE A 133 -1.21 5.63 -8.92
CA ILE A 133 -0.30 5.50 -10.06
C ILE A 133 -0.50 4.16 -10.75
N PHE A 134 -0.44 3.06 -10.00
CA PHE A 134 -0.49 1.72 -10.58
C PHE A 134 -1.92 1.33 -10.94
N ILE A 135 -2.85 1.23 -9.98
CA ILE A 135 -4.22 0.75 -10.27
C ILE A 135 -4.94 1.73 -11.20
N GLY A 136 -4.90 3.02 -10.90
CA GLY A 136 -5.47 4.06 -11.76
C GLY A 136 -4.81 4.14 -13.14
N GLY A 137 -3.52 3.79 -13.24
CA GLY A 137 -2.79 3.68 -14.50
C GLY A 137 -3.14 2.43 -15.30
N PHE A 138 -3.36 1.30 -14.63
CA PHE A 138 -3.76 0.02 -15.24
C PHE A 138 -5.08 0.18 -16.00
N PHE A 139 -6.09 0.78 -15.37
CA PHE A 139 -7.40 1.01 -15.99
C PHE A 139 -7.42 2.05 -17.11
N LYS A 140 -6.28 2.67 -17.48
CA LYS A 140 -6.18 3.44 -18.74
C LYS A 140 -6.23 2.54 -19.98
N THR A 141 -5.81 1.29 -19.84
CA THR A 141 -5.78 0.32 -20.96
C THR A 141 -6.35 -1.05 -20.60
N ALA A 142 -6.51 -1.33 -19.29
CA ALA A 142 -6.89 -2.61 -18.72
C ALA A 142 -6.02 -3.82 -19.12
N TYR A 143 -4.87 -3.57 -19.77
CA TYR A 143 -3.96 -4.59 -20.29
C TYR A 143 -2.48 -4.26 -20.02
N LYS A 144 -2.05 -3.01 -20.25
CA LYS A 144 -0.65 -2.60 -20.07
C LYS A 144 -0.36 -2.25 -18.60
N PHE A 145 0.10 -3.23 -17.83
CA PHE A 145 0.41 -3.08 -16.41
C PHE A 145 1.87 -2.64 -16.11
N GLY A 146 2.82 -2.91 -17.02
CA GLY A 146 4.25 -2.66 -16.77
C GLY A 146 4.63 -1.18 -16.59
N LYS A 147 4.20 -0.29 -17.51
CA LYS A 147 4.53 1.15 -17.42
C LYS A 147 3.99 1.81 -16.14
N PRO A 148 2.72 1.64 -15.76
CA PRO A 148 2.22 2.14 -14.48
C PRO A 148 3.03 1.63 -13.28
N PHE A 149 3.46 0.37 -13.31
CA PHE A 149 4.21 -0.22 -12.20
C PHE A 149 5.63 0.34 -12.09
N ILE A 150 6.33 0.54 -13.21
CA ILE A 150 7.67 1.18 -13.20
C ILE A 150 7.60 2.60 -12.62
N ILE A 151 6.59 3.38 -13.02
CA ILE A 151 6.39 4.73 -12.47
C ILE A 151 6.11 4.66 -10.97
N TYR A 152 5.31 3.69 -10.53
CA TYR A 152 5.05 3.46 -9.11
C TYR A 152 6.32 3.06 -8.34
N ILE A 153 7.16 2.16 -8.88
CA ILE A 153 8.44 1.78 -8.26
C ILE A 153 9.27 3.04 -7.99
N ILE A 154 9.45 3.91 -8.98
CA ILE A 154 10.21 5.15 -8.82
C ILE A 154 9.60 6.02 -7.72
N ALA A 155 8.28 6.24 -7.73
CA ALA A 155 7.60 7.05 -6.72
C ALA A 155 7.70 6.44 -5.31
N ALA A 156 7.57 5.12 -5.19
CA ALA A 156 7.66 4.40 -3.92
C ALA A 156 9.07 4.51 -3.33
N PHE A 157 10.12 4.25 -4.12
CA PHE A 157 11.50 4.34 -3.62
C PHE A 157 11.92 5.79 -3.31
N LEU A 158 11.43 6.78 -4.05
CA LEU A 158 11.61 8.19 -3.67
C LEU A 158 10.94 8.49 -2.32
N THR A 159 9.72 7.99 -2.11
CA THR A 159 8.98 8.17 -0.84
C THR A 159 9.66 7.45 0.32
N ILE A 160 10.18 6.24 0.10
CA ILE A 160 10.98 5.50 1.08
C ILE A 160 12.24 6.29 1.42
N GLY A 161 12.99 6.76 0.41
CA GLY A 161 14.18 7.57 0.61
C GLY A 161 13.89 8.85 1.40
N ILE A 162 12.78 9.54 1.12
CA ILE A 162 12.34 10.70 1.91
C ILE A 162 12.06 10.32 3.36
N GLY A 163 11.30 9.24 3.60
CA GLY A 163 11.01 8.76 4.96
C GLY A 163 12.27 8.43 5.77
N GLU A 164 13.21 7.73 5.14
CA GLU A 164 14.48 7.35 5.76
C GLU A 164 15.42 8.56 5.95
N THR A 165 15.36 9.58 5.11
CA THR A 165 16.27 10.73 5.24
C THR A 165 15.77 11.85 6.13
N LEU A 166 14.44 12.03 6.25
CA LEU A 166 13.85 13.17 6.96
C LEU A 166 14.34 13.29 8.40
N HIS A 167 14.52 12.18 9.10
CA HIS A 167 14.91 12.18 10.52
C HIS A 167 16.40 12.44 10.77
N HIS A 168 17.24 12.42 9.72
CA HIS A 168 18.65 12.80 9.83
C HIS A 168 18.87 14.32 9.78
N PHE A 169 17.85 15.10 9.38
CA PHE A 169 17.97 16.56 9.37
C PHE A 169 17.80 17.15 10.78
N PRO A 170 18.67 18.11 11.17
CA PRO A 170 18.56 18.78 12.47
C PRO A 170 17.21 19.51 12.55
N GLY A 171 16.42 19.19 13.58
CA GLY A 171 15.04 19.70 13.77
C GLY A 171 13.93 18.72 13.40
N LEU A 172 14.23 17.65 12.65
CA LEU A 172 13.25 16.62 12.25
C LEU A 172 13.47 15.26 12.92
N MET A 173 14.43 15.19 13.86
CA MET A 173 14.70 13.98 14.65
C MET A 173 13.45 13.48 15.41
N MET A 174 12.53 14.38 15.76
CA MET A 174 11.26 14.08 16.43
C MET A 174 10.35 13.13 15.63
N LEU A 175 10.51 13.08 14.29
CA LEU A 175 9.77 12.17 13.41
C LEU A 175 10.10 10.69 13.67
N ASN A 176 11.33 10.44 14.11
CA ASN A 176 11.84 9.10 14.41
C ASN A 176 12.07 8.89 15.92
N ALA A 177 11.54 9.79 16.75
CA ALA A 177 11.60 9.68 18.20
C ALA A 177 10.97 8.36 18.63
N PHE A 178 11.68 7.67 19.52
CA PHE A 178 11.30 6.35 20.01
C PHE A 178 10.33 6.47 21.19
N GLY A 179 9.38 5.55 21.29
CA GLY A 179 8.37 5.56 22.36
C GLY A 179 7.35 6.69 22.19
N PHE A 180 6.91 7.29 23.29
CA PHE A 180 5.81 8.27 23.30
C PHE A 180 6.27 9.74 23.20
N GLU A 181 7.57 9.97 23.02
CA GLU A 181 8.09 11.31 22.80
C GLU A 181 7.57 11.86 21.46
N HIS A 182 6.96 13.04 21.48
CA HIS A 182 6.32 13.67 20.31
C HIS A 182 5.16 12.88 19.68
N ILE A 183 4.50 12.00 20.45
CA ILE A 183 3.39 11.16 19.95
C ILE A 183 2.27 11.96 19.27
N ILE A 184 1.95 13.17 19.77
CA ILE A 184 0.90 14.03 19.19
C ILE A 184 1.26 14.44 17.76
N LEU A 185 2.52 14.82 17.51
CA LEU A 185 2.99 15.19 16.19
C LEU A 185 2.99 13.98 15.25
N GLN A 186 3.46 12.82 15.73
CA GLN A 186 3.50 11.59 14.94
C GLN A 186 2.10 11.09 14.58
N LEU A 187 1.14 11.19 15.51
CA LEU A 187 -0.27 10.88 15.25
C LEU A 187 -0.91 11.88 14.28
N GLY A 188 -0.56 13.17 14.36
CA GLY A 188 -0.98 14.17 13.38
C GLY A 188 -0.50 13.82 11.97
N LEU A 189 0.76 13.41 11.82
CA LEU A 189 1.32 12.96 10.54
C LEU A 189 0.71 11.64 10.06
N LEU A 190 0.40 10.71 10.96
CA LEU A 190 -0.38 9.51 10.64
C LEU A 190 -1.76 9.90 10.08
N GLY A 191 -2.44 10.85 10.70
CA GLY A 191 -3.72 11.39 10.23
C GLY A 191 -3.62 11.97 8.82
N ILE A 192 -2.54 12.71 8.53
CA ILE A 192 -2.26 13.21 7.17
C ILE A 192 -2.04 12.03 6.20
N GLY A 193 -1.30 11.00 6.60
CA GLY A 193 -1.11 9.79 5.81
C GLY A 193 -2.42 9.07 5.47
N VAL A 194 -3.33 8.95 6.44
CA VAL A 194 -4.69 8.40 6.24
C VAL A 194 -5.47 9.25 5.24
N LEU A 195 -5.46 10.58 5.40
CA LEU A 195 -6.14 11.48 4.46
C LEU A 195 -5.58 11.34 3.04
N CYS A 196 -4.25 11.32 2.89
CA CYS A 196 -3.60 11.09 1.60
C CYS A 196 -4.03 9.76 0.98
N TYR A 197 -3.99 8.66 1.74
CA TYR A 197 -4.41 7.34 1.28
C TYR A 197 -5.85 7.34 0.76
N VAL A 198 -6.78 7.88 1.56
CA VAL A 198 -8.20 7.92 1.20
C VAL A 198 -8.43 8.81 -0.03
N LEU A 199 -7.87 10.01 -0.06
CA LEU A 199 -8.05 10.94 -1.18
C LEU A 199 -7.47 10.38 -2.47
N MET A 200 -6.24 9.87 -2.44
CA MET A 200 -5.58 9.28 -3.61
C MET A 200 -6.36 8.07 -4.13
N THR A 201 -6.82 7.21 -3.23
CA THR A 201 -7.61 6.02 -3.59
C THR A 201 -8.96 6.42 -4.21
N LEU A 202 -9.70 7.36 -3.61
CA LEU A 202 -10.99 7.81 -4.11
C LEU A 202 -10.88 8.53 -5.46
N LEU A 203 -9.89 9.41 -5.62
CA LEU A 203 -9.63 10.11 -6.88
C LEU A 203 -9.21 9.12 -7.97
N SER A 204 -8.35 8.15 -7.64
CA SER A 204 -7.95 7.09 -8.56
C SER A 204 -9.13 6.24 -8.99
N TYR A 205 -9.97 5.82 -8.05
CA TYR A 205 -11.15 5.01 -8.32
C TYR A 205 -12.13 5.73 -9.27
N ARG A 206 -12.45 7.00 -8.98
CA ARG A 206 -13.31 7.82 -9.86
C ARG A 206 -12.74 7.90 -11.27
N ASN A 207 -11.47 8.27 -11.39
CA ASN A 207 -10.79 8.39 -12.68
C ASN A 207 -10.70 7.04 -13.42
N ALA A 208 -10.52 5.93 -12.69
CA ALA A 208 -10.45 4.59 -13.27
C ALA A 208 -11.81 4.15 -13.80
N CYS A 209 -12.91 4.44 -13.10
CA CYS A 209 -14.26 4.17 -13.59
C CYS A 209 -14.54 4.92 -14.89
N GLU A 210 -14.31 6.24 -14.92
CA GLU A 210 -14.56 7.07 -16.11
C GLU A 210 -13.72 6.64 -17.32
N ARG A 211 -12.46 6.24 -17.09
CA ARG A 211 -11.58 5.77 -18.17
C ARG A 211 -12.02 4.41 -18.67
N PHE A 212 -12.29 3.48 -17.77
CA PHE A 212 -12.65 2.10 -18.14
C PHE A 212 -14.00 2.02 -18.86
N GLU A 213 -14.94 2.92 -18.56
CA GLU A 213 -16.19 3.03 -19.32
C GLU A 213 -15.98 3.37 -20.79
N LYS A 214 -14.96 4.19 -21.10
CA LYS A 214 -14.62 4.62 -22.47
C LYS A 214 -13.81 3.60 -23.27
N ILE A 215 -13.30 2.56 -22.63
CA ILE A 215 -12.51 1.53 -23.32
C ILE A 215 -13.46 0.55 -23.98
N ASP A 216 -13.34 0.39 -25.29
CA ASP A 216 -13.79 -0.79 -26.02
C ASP A 216 -12.69 -1.86 -25.96
N LEU A 217 -13.03 -3.01 -25.42
CA LEU A 217 -12.13 -4.16 -25.20
C LEU A 217 -12.44 -5.28 -26.18
#